data_AF-A0A952M9H6-F1
#
_entry.id   AF-A0A952M9H6-F1
#
_cell.length_a   1.000
_cell.length_b   1.000
_cell.length_c   1.000
_cell.angle_alpha   90.00
_cell.angle_beta   90.00
_cell.angle_gamma   90.00
#
_symmetry.space_group_name_H-M   'P 1'
#
loop_
_entity.id
_entity.type
_entity.pdbx_description
1 polymer ?
#
loop_
_entity_poly.entity_id
_entity_poly.type
_entity_poly.pdbx_seq_one_letter_code
_entity_poly.pdbx_strand_id
1 'polypeptide(L)'
;MFTSGCDKDPEPENVPEEITRVVLVFTAPGAAPIEVVANDPDLGGPQSMEIGAIHLSAETNYTLTISLYNGYYSATDPAYNVTTEVQEEGAEHQLFFSWSAGVFSSPAGSGNIGTSGTVNYADEDENGLPLGLVTNWTTGGAATGKELRLLLKHQPGIKSATTTSADGESDLDITFPLTIGE
;
A
#
# COMPACT_ATOMS: atom_id res chain seq x y z
N MET A 1 0.18 -47.71 -2.22
CA MET A 1 -0.42 -46.53 -1.56
C MET A 1 0.67 -45.48 -1.58
N PHE A 2 0.66 -44.59 -2.57
CA PHE A 2 1.66 -43.55 -2.74
C PHE A 2 1.02 -42.24 -2.29
N THR A 3 1.43 -41.74 -1.14
CA THR A 3 1.13 -40.39 -0.68
C THR A 3 2.23 -39.48 -1.24
N SER A 4 1.97 -38.80 -2.35
CA SER A 4 2.79 -37.64 -2.75
C SER A 4 2.45 -36.50 -1.80
N GLY A 5 3.31 -36.30 -0.80
CA GLY A 5 3.36 -35.05 -0.05
C GLY A 5 3.76 -33.92 -0.99
N CYS A 6 3.02 -32.82 -0.95
CA CYS A 6 3.41 -31.57 -1.55
C CYS A 6 4.39 -30.92 -0.58
N ASP A 7 5.69 -31.08 -0.79
CA ASP A 7 6.70 -30.22 -0.15
C ASP A 7 6.70 -28.89 -0.89
N LYS A 8 5.83 -27.97 -0.46
CA LYS A 8 6.21 -26.56 -0.45
C LYS A 8 7.00 -26.42 0.85
N ASP A 9 8.33 -26.40 0.76
CA ASP A 9 9.14 -25.93 1.90
C ASP A 9 8.57 -24.55 2.26
N PRO A 10 8.14 -24.29 3.52
CA PRO A 10 7.65 -22.98 3.88
C PRO A 10 8.78 -21.98 3.64
N GLU A 11 8.51 -20.95 2.83
CA GLU A 11 9.41 -19.80 2.79
C GLU A 11 9.57 -19.26 4.22
N PRO A 12 10.76 -18.79 4.61
CA PRO A 12 10.90 -18.19 5.92
C PRO A 12 9.97 -16.98 5.98
N GLU A 13 8.97 -17.01 6.88
CA GLU A 13 7.93 -15.97 7.11
C GLU A 13 8.50 -14.59 7.52
N ASN A 14 9.82 -14.38 7.43
CA ASN A 14 10.52 -13.22 7.98
C ASN A 14 11.52 -12.62 6.97
N VAL A 15 11.28 -12.81 5.68
CA VAL A 15 12.11 -12.25 4.60
C VAL A 15 11.46 -10.94 4.12
N PRO A 16 12.24 -9.86 3.88
CA PRO A 16 11.70 -8.63 3.32
C PRO A 16 11.07 -8.84 1.95
N GLU A 17 9.94 -8.17 1.70
CA GLU A 17 9.21 -8.30 0.45
C GLU A 17 9.83 -7.46 -0.67
N GLU A 18 10.23 -8.11 -1.76
CA GLU A 18 10.76 -7.42 -2.93
C GLU A 18 9.61 -6.89 -3.80
N ILE A 19 9.30 -5.59 -3.67
CA ILE A 19 8.21 -4.92 -4.38
C ILE A 19 8.76 -4.01 -5.49
N THR A 20 8.52 -4.39 -6.74
CA THR A 20 9.01 -3.64 -7.91
C THR A 20 7.89 -2.98 -8.71
N ARG A 21 6.62 -3.24 -8.35
CA ARG A 21 5.46 -2.60 -8.96
C ARG A 21 4.33 -2.42 -7.95
N VAL A 22 3.79 -1.20 -7.93
CA VAL A 22 2.66 -0.78 -7.09
C VAL A 22 1.55 -0.28 -7.99
N VAL A 23 0.33 -0.75 -7.76
CA VAL A 23 -0.87 -0.28 -8.47
C VAL A 23 -1.85 0.27 -7.45
N LEU A 24 -2.17 1.55 -7.58
CA LEU A 24 -3.21 2.24 -6.82
C LEU A 24 -4.46 2.34 -7.69
N VAL A 25 -5.61 1.95 -7.17
CA VAL A 25 -6.90 2.15 -7.85
C VAL A 25 -7.82 2.93 -6.93
N PHE A 26 -8.18 4.14 -7.35
CA PHE A 26 -9.16 4.99 -6.67
C PHE A 26 -10.53 4.82 -7.33
N THR A 27 -11.51 4.39 -6.55
CA THR A 27 -12.90 4.21 -7.02
C THR A 27 -13.81 5.21 -6.34
N ALA A 28 -14.59 5.96 -7.12
CA ALA A 28 -15.64 6.84 -6.63
C ALA A 28 -17.01 6.42 -7.19
N PRO A 29 -18.10 6.51 -6.40
CA PRO A 29 -19.43 6.17 -6.88
C PRO A 29 -19.83 6.95 -8.14
N GLY A 30 -20.19 6.23 -9.20
CA GLY A 30 -20.63 6.84 -10.46
C GLY A 30 -19.52 7.40 -11.36
N ALA A 31 -18.25 7.21 -11.00
CA ALA A 31 -17.09 7.57 -11.83
C ALA A 31 -16.34 6.32 -12.31
N ALA A 32 -15.55 6.48 -13.38
CA ALA A 32 -14.59 5.45 -13.77
C ALA A 32 -13.45 5.36 -12.73
N PRO A 33 -12.93 4.16 -12.43
CA PRO A 33 -11.77 4.04 -11.56
C PRO A 33 -10.54 4.76 -12.12
N ILE A 34 -9.73 5.32 -11.24
CA ILE A 34 -8.47 6.00 -11.57
C ILE A 34 -7.34 5.07 -11.14
N GLU A 35 -6.61 4.54 -12.11
CA GLU A 35 -5.46 3.68 -11.89
C GLU A 35 -4.17 4.50 -11.96
N VAL A 36 -3.29 4.34 -10.97
CA VAL A 36 -1.97 4.96 -10.89
C VAL A 36 -0.96 3.86 -10.62
N VAL A 37 0.08 3.80 -11.44
CA VAL A 37 1.11 2.75 -11.36
C VAL A 37 2.44 3.39 -10.98
N ALA A 38 3.16 2.74 -10.08
CA ALA A 38 4.60 2.90 -9.97
C ALA A 38 5.27 1.58 -10.37
N ASN A 39 6.27 1.64 -11.25
CA ASN A 39 6.90 0.44 -11.80
C ASN A 39 8.40 0.64 -11.97
N ASP A 40 9.17 -0.33 -11.49
CA ASP A 40 10.60 -0.41 -11.76
C ASP A 40 10.83 -0.95 -13.20
N PRO A 41 11.39 -0.12 -14.11
CA PRO A 41 11.52 -0.51 -15.52
C PRO A 41 12.69 -1.47 -15.79
N ASP A 42 13.69 -1.54 -14.91
CA ASP A 42 14.89 -2.38 -15.09
C ASP A 42 15.23 -3.27 -13.88
N LEU A 43 14.35 -3.29 -12.87
CA LEU A 43 14.48 -4.07 -11.63
C LEU A 43 15.80 -3.72 -10.93
N GLY A 44 16.68 -4.69 -10.70
CA GLY A 44 17.98 -4.47 -10.05
C GLY A 44 18.99 -3.67 -10.89
N GLY A 45 18.55 -2.99 -11.94
CA GLY A 45 19.34 -2.04 -12.70
C GLY A 45 19.49 -0.68 -12.00
N PRO A 46 20.17 0.28 -12.64
CA PRO A 46 20.41 1.59 -12.04
C PRO A 46 19.21 2.55 -12.14
N GLN A 47 18.14 2.23 -12.88
CA GLN A 47 17.00 3.13 -12.99
C GLN A 47 16.15 3.07 -11.71
N SER A 48 15.62 4.21 -11.30
CA SER A 48 14.64 4.23 -10.21
C SER A 48 13.24 3.92 -10.74
N MET A 49 12.35 3.52 -9.83
CA MET A 49 10.93 3.33 -10.14
C MET A 49 10.33 4.56 -10.82
N GLU A 50 9.61 4.33 -11.91
CA GLU A 50 8.80 5.35 -12.57
C GLU A 50 7.48 5.48 -11.81
N ILE A 51 7.22 6.65 -11.20
CA ILE A 51 6.07 6.88 -10.33
C ILE A 51 5.00 7.69 -11.08
N GLY A 52 3.82 7.11 -11.26
CA GLY A 52 2.65 7.79 -11.81
C GLY A 52 2.13 8.90 -10.90
N ALA A 53 1.42 9.88 -11.49
CA ALA A 53 0.79 10.96 -10.74
C ALA A 53 -0.68 10.65 -10.42
N ILE A 54 -1.09 10.96 -9.19
CA ILE A 54 -2.47 10.86 -8.74
C ILE A 54 -3.21 12.14 -9.10
N HIS A 55 -4.35 11.98 -9.78
CA HIS A 55 -5.26 13.07 -10.12
C HIS A 55 -6.66 12.72 -9.64
N LEU A 56 -7.17 13.40 -8.61
CA LEU A 56 -8.52 13.18 -8.06
C LEU A 56 -9.38 14.43 -8.23
N SER A 57 -10.69 14.27 -8.16
CA SER A 57 -11.63 15.38 -8.10
C SER A 57 -11.78 15.90 -6.67
N ALA A 58 -12.03 17.20 -6.53
CA ALA A 58 -12.33 17.83 -5.27
C ALA A 58 -13.63 17.28 -4.65
N GLU A 59 -13.73 17.37 -3.32
CA GLU A 59 -14.94 17.05 -2.55
C GLU A 59 -15.55 15.66 -2.85
N THR A 60 -14.70 14.70 -3.20
CA THR A 60 -15.12 13.38 -3.69
C THR A 60 -14.66 12.28 -2.74
N ASN A 61 -15.54 11.31 -2.52
CA ASN A 61 -15.23 10.10 -1.76
C ASN A 61 -14.61 9.05 -2.67
N TYR A 62 -13.45 8.54 -2.27
CA TYR A 62 -12.74 7.47 -2.93
C TYR A 62 -12.49 6.31 -1.97
N THR A 63 -12.65 5.09 -2.47
CA THR A 63 -11.99 3.91 -1.90
C THR A 63 -10.72 3.67 -2.71
N LEU A 64 -9.57 3.63 -2.03
CA LEU A 64 -8.29 3.26 -2.59
C LEU A 64 -8.05 1.77 -2.31
N THR A 65 -7.75 1.01 -3.36
CA THR A 65 -7.19 -0.35 -3.27
C THR A 65 -5.76 -0.36 -3.79
N ILE A 66 -4.88 -1.12 -3.11
CA ILE A 66 -3.46 -1.21 -3.43
C ILE A 66 -3.12 -2.65 -3.80
N SER A 67 -2.39 -2.82 -4.90
CA SER A 67 -1.78 -4.09 -5.28
C SER A 67 -0.26 -3.95 -5.42
N LEU A 68 0.45 -4.94 -4.91
CA LEU A 68 1.91 -5.02 -4.83
C LEU A 68 2.37 -6.25 -5.62
N TYR A 69 3.43 -6.08 -6.41
CA TYR A 69 3.97 -7.14 -7.27
C TYR A 69 5.49 -7.16 -7.28
N ASN A 70 6.04 -8.35 -7.49
CA ASN A 70 7.45 -8.60 -7.69
C ASN A 70 7.74 -8.96 -9.15
N GLY A 71 8.34 -8.01 -9.88
CA GLY A 71 8.63 -8.12 -11.31
C GLY A 71 9.76 -9.08 -11.68
N TYR A 72 10.50 -9.64 -10.71
CA TYR A 72 11.45 -10.73 -10.97
C TYR A 72 10.77 -12.04 -11.33
N TYR A 73 9.50 -12.20 -10.94
CA TYR A 73 8.70 -13.37 -11.23
C TYR A 73 7.75 -13.15 -12.41
N SER A 74 7.38 -14.23 -13.09
CA SER A 74 6.38 -14.17 -14.16
C SER A 74 4.97 -14.04 -13.58
N ALA A 75 4.03 -13.41 -14.28
CA ALA A 75 2.66 -13.21 -13.78
C ALA A 75 1.86 -14.50 -13.45
N THR A 76 2.34 -15.67 -13.86
CA THR A 76 1.74 -16.96 -13.51
C THR A 76 2.37 -17.61 -12.28
N ASP A 77 3.45 -17.04 -11.77
CA ASP A 77 4.14 -17.49 -10.56
C ASP A 77 3.41 -16.94 -9.32
N PRO A 78 3.14 -17.75 -8.28
CA PRO A 78 2.60 -17.26 -7.02
C PRO A 78 3.40 -16.08 -6.43
N ALA A 79 4.73 -16.12 -6.51
CA ALA A 79 5.61 -15.08 -5.96
C ALA A 79 5.53 -13.73 -6.72
N TYR A 80 4.83 -13.68 -7.86
CA TYR A 80 4.59 -12.42 -8.55
C TYR A 80 3.64 -11.50 -7.78
N ASN A 81 2.64 -12.05 -7.09
CA ASN A 81 1.60 -11.28 -6.44
C ASN A 81 1.81 -11.17 -4.92
N VAL A 82 2.73 -10.27 -4.55
CA VAL A 82 3.07 -9.92 -3.16
C VAL A 82 1.84 -9.42 -2.38
N THR A 83 0.81 -8.89 -3.04
CA THR A 83 -0.46 -8.53 -2.36
C THR A 83 -1.06 -9.71 -1.59
N THR A 84 -0.96 -10.93 -2.14
CA THR A 84 -1.51 -12.13 -1.49
C THR A 84 -0.74 -12.46 -0.22
N GLU A 85 0.58 -12.41 -0.29
CA GLU A 85 1.49 -12.68 0.82
C GLU A 85 1.28 -11.68 1.95
N VAL A 86 1.24 -10.37 1.64
CA VAL A 86 0.90 -9.32 2.62
C VAL A 86 -0.46 -9.57 3.29
N GLN A 87 -1.43 -10.12 2.57
CA GLN A 87 -2.74 -10.45 3.13
C GLN A 87 -2.72 -11.71 4.00
N GLU A 88 -2.01 -12.76 3.57
CA GLU A 88 -1.85 -14.02 4.31
C GLU A 88 -1.02 -13.81 5.59
N GLU A 89 0.02 -12.98 5.52
CA GLU A 89 0.87 -12.55 6.63
C GLU A 89 0.41 -11.23 7.26
N GLY A 90 -0.89 -10.93 7.18
CA GLY A 90 -1.44 -9.65 7.63
C GLY A 90 -1.16 -9.35 9.11
N ALA A 91 -0.96 -10.38 9.94
CA ALA A 91 -0.57 -10.22 11.34
C ALA A 91 0.84 -9.63 11.54
N GLU A 92 1.64 -9.55 10.48
CA GLU A 92 2.99 -8.98 10.49
C GLU A 92 3.08 -7.71 9.66
N HIS A 93 2.22 -7.56 8.65
CA HIS A 93 2.26 -6.44 7.72
C HIS A 93 1.27 -5.32 8.06
N GLN A 94 1.67 -4.08 7.82
CA GLN A 94 0.74 -2.93 7.80
C GLN A 94 1.25 -1.78 6.92
N LEU A 95 0.37 -1.23 6.10
CA LEU A 95 0.58 0.02 5.37
C LEU A 95 0.26 1.23 6.24
N PHE A 96 1.22 2.15 6.29
CA PHE A 96 1.10 3.47 6.89
C PHE A 96 1.11 4.53 5.79
N PHE A 97 0.53 5.68 6.08
CA PHE A 97 0.30 6.74 5.11
C PHE A 97 0.71 8.10 5.66
N SER A 98 1.23 8.96 4.80
CA SER A 98 1.30 10.41 5.06
C SER A 98 0.95 11.19 3.81
N TRP A 99 0.45 12.40 3.97
CA TRP A 99 0.07 13.26 2.86
C TRP A 99 0.30 14.72 3.19
N SER A 100 0.37 15.54 2.14
CA SER A 100 0.43 16.99 2.30
C SER A 100 -0.79 17.54 3.05
N ALA A 101 -0.59 18.43 4.02
CA ALA A 101 -1.68 18.99 4.81
C ALA A 101 -2.76 19.68 3.95
N GLY A 102 -4.03 19.52 4.36
CA GLY A 102 -5.18 20.17 3.73
C GLY A 102 -5.68 19.53 2.43
N VAL A 103 -5.13 18.39 2.03
CA VAL A 103 -5.51 17.70 0.79
C VAL A 103 -6.73 16.81 0.96
N PHE A 104 -6.86 16.16 2.11
CA PHE A 104 -8.02 15.36 2.47
C PHE A 104 -8.79 16.03 3.60
N SER A 105 -10.12 16.03 3.46
CA SER A 105 -11.05 16.39 4.53
C SER A 105 -11.32 15.20 5.46
N SER A 106 -11.16 13.98 4.93
CA SER A 106 -11.18 12.72 5.70
C SER A 106 -10.25 11.70 5.04
N PRO A 107 -9.38 10.98 5.78
CA PRO A 107 -8.99 11.31 7.15
C PRO A 107 -8.35 12.71 7.23
N ALA A 108 -8.53 13.40 8.35
CA ALA A 108 -7.95 14.72 8.57
C ALA A 108 -6.47 14.63 8.98
N GLY A 109 -5.74 15.75 8.86
CA GLY A 109 -4.34 15.85 9.25
C GLY A 109 -3.38 15.55 8.10
N SER A 110 -2.32 14.80 8.39
CA SER A 110 -1.21 14.52 7.45
C SER A 110 -0.75 13.05 7.49
N GLY A 111 -1.58 12.16 8.05
CA GLY A 111 -1.32 10.73 8.17
C GLY A 111 -0.74 10.26 9.49
N ASN A 112 -0.26 9.01 9.48
CA ASN A 112 0.22 8.23 10.63
C ASN A 112 1.68 7.74 10.46
N ILE A 113 2.44 8.28 9.51
CA ILE A 113 3.90 8.10 9.44
C ILE A 113 4.58 9.19 10.28
N GLY A 114 5.23 8.78 11.37
CA GLY A 114 5.94 9.71 12.28
C GLY A 114 5.03 10.66 13.07
N THR A 115 3.73 10.43 13.05
CA THR A 115 2.67 11.24 13.66
C THR A 115 1.61 10.33 14.27
N SER A 116 0.80 10.86 15.20
CA SER A 116 -0.33 10.13 15.80
C SER A 116 -1.65 10.36 15.05
N GLY A 117 -1.59 10.68 13.75
CA GLY A 117 -2.81 10.88 12.95
C GLY A 117 -3.52 9.56 12.68
N THR A 118 -4.73 9.65 12.13
CA THR A 118 -5.56 8.48 11.81
C THR A 118 -5.66 8.29 10.30
N VAL A 119 -5.84 7.06 9.87
CA VAL A 119 -6.19 6.70 8.48
C VAL A 119 -7.52 5.95 8.53
N ASN A 120 -8.39 6.15 7.54
CA ASN A 120 -9.63 5.40 7.44
C ASN A 120 -9.35 4.04 6.76
N TYR A 121 -8.74 3.13 7.50
CA TYR A 121 -8.56 1.74 7.07
C TYR A 121 -9.92 1.08 6.81
N ALA A 122 -9.98 0.25 5.77
CA ALA A 122 -11.20 -0.45 5.35
C ALA A 122 -10.99 -1.98 5.26
N ASP A 123 -9.83 -2.44 5.73
CA ASP A 123 -9.42 -3.83 5.84
C ASP A 123 -8.63 -4.05 7.14
N GLU A 124 -8.68 -5.28 7.62
CA GLU A 124 -8.04 -5.73 8.85
C GLU A 124 -7.48 -7.14 8.66
N ASP A 125 -6.46 -7.48 9.44
CA ASP A 125 -5.95 -8.84 9.58
C ASP A 125 -6.86 -9.70 10.48
N GLU A 126 -6.47 -10.97 10.68
CA GLU A 126 -7.22 -11.91 11.52
C GLU A 126 -7.34 -11.50 13.00
N ASN A 127 -6.51 -10.56 13.46
CA ASN A 127 -6.52 -10.03 14.82
C ASN A 127 -7.31 -8.72 14.94
N GLY A 128 -7.94 -8.27 13.86
CA GLY A 128 -8.68 -7.01 13.81
C GLY A 128 -7.77 -5.77 13.83
N LEU A 129 -6.50 -5.93 13.42
CA LEU A 129 -5.58 -4.81 13.27
C LEU A 129 -5.54 -4.36 11.81
N PRO A 130 -5.32 -3.06 11.52
CA PRO A 130 -5.35 -2.58 10.15
C PRO A 130 -4.28 -3.21 9.26
N LEU A 131 -4.62 -3.45 7.99
CA LEU A 131 -3.67 -3.88 6.97
C LEU A 131 -3.33 -2.74 6.01
N GLY A 132 -4.33 -2.05 5.47
CA GLY A 132 -4.17 -0.86 4.63
C GLY A 132 -4.03 -1.11 3.14
N LEU A 133 -4.31 -2.31 2.66
CA LEU A 133 -4.50 -2.56 1.22
C LEU A 133 -5.80 -1.92 0.71
N VAL A 134 -6.76 -1.64 1.60
CA VAL A 134 -7.98 -0.88 1.30
C VAL A 134 -8.18 0.29 2.28
N THR A 135 -8.36 1.50 1.76
CA THR A 135 -8.54 2.72 2.57
C THR A 135 -9.60 3.65 1.97
N ASN A 136 -10.25 4.46 2.81
CA ASN A 136 -11.27 5.42 2.38
C ASN A 136 -10.82 6.88 2.54
N TRP A 137 -11.06 7.69 1.52
CA TRP A 137 -10.60 9.07 1.44
C TRP A 137 -11.72 10.00 0.97
N THR A 138 -11.78 11.19 1.54
CA THR A 138 -12.58 12.31 1.05
C THR A 138 -11.63 13.45 0.74
N THR A 139 -11.55 13.82 -0.53
CA THR A 139 -10.71 14.94 -0.97
C THR A 139 -11.25 16.26 -0.41
N GLY A 140 -10.34 17.23 -0.22
CA GLY A 140 -10.70 18.62 0.05
C GLY A 140 -11.00 19.39 -1.23
N GLY A 141 -10.80 20.71 -1.19
CA GLY A 141 -10.82 21.55 -2.39
C GLY A 141 -9.59 21.34 -3.28
N ALA A 142 -9.56 22.04 -4.43
CA ALA A 142 -8.46 21.90 -5.39
C ALA A 142 -7.09 22.21 -4.77
N ALA A 143 -6.09 21.41 -5.15
CA ALA A 143 -4.74 21.49 -4.64
C ALA A 143 -3.74 20.91 -5.64
N THR A 144 -2.60 21.58 -5.82
CA THR A 144 -1.53 21.15 -6.74
C THR A 144 -0.20 21.03 -6.00
N GLY A 145 0.74 20.26 -6.57
CA GLY A 145 2.07 20.05 -5.99
C GLY A 145 2.00 19.40 -4.61
N LYS A 146 1.08 18.45 -4.44
CA LYS A 146 0.88 17.69 -3.21
C LYS A 146 1.44 16.29 -3.37
N GLU A 147 1.48 15.56 -2.27
CA GLU A 147 2.04 14.21 -2.23
C GLU A 147 1.21 13.31 -1.32
N LEU A 148 1.17 12.03 -1.68
CA LEU A 148 0.70 10.91 -0.85
C LEU A 148 1.82 9.88 -0.76
N ARG A 149 2.28 9.58 0.45
CA ARG A 149 3.32 8.59 0.75
C ARG A 149 2.73 7.35 1.39
N LEU A 150 3.16 6.19 0.92
CA LEU A 150 2.82 4.86 1.40
C LEU A 150 4.09 4.23 1.98
N LEU A 151 3.95 3.57 3.14
CA LEU A 151 5.02 2.86 3.81
C LEU A 151 4.51 1.51 4.28
N LEU A 152 4.93 0.42 3.65
CA LEU A 152 4.66 -0.93 4.12
C LEU A 152 5.70 -1.30 5.18
N LYS A 153 5.22 -1.74 6.33
CA LYS A 153 6.05 -2.22 7.43
C LYS A 153 5.82 -3.71 7.63
N HIS A 154 6.91 -4.44 7.78
CA HIS A 154 6.96 -5.82 8.24
C HIS A 154 7.39 -5.87 9.71
N GLN A 155 6.52 -6.45 10.55
CA GLN A 155 6.55 -6.39 12.01
C GLN A 155 6.33 -7.78 12.64
N PRO A 156 7.12 -8.80 12.27
CA PRO A 156 6.93 -10.18 12.71
C PRO A 156 6.93 -10.29 14.23
N GLY A 157 5.86 -10.89 14.77
CA GLY A 157 5.67 -11.10 16.21
C GLY A 157 5.56 -9.83 17.07
N ILE A 158 5.57 -8.62 16.49
CA ILE A 158 5.50 -7.36 17.25
C ILE A 158 4.33 -6.46 16.86
N LYS A 159 3.69 -6.68 15.69
CA LYS A 159 2.50 -5.92 15.28
C LYS A 159 1.43 -5.95 16.37
N SER A 160 0.91 -4.78 16.72
CA SER A 160 -0.12 -4.63 17.74
C SER A 160 -0.92 -3.35 17.53
N ALA A 161 -1.99 -3.14 18.30
CA ALA A 161 -2.75 -1.88 18.26
C ALA A 161 -1.92 -0.62 18.60
N THR A 162 -0.70 -0.79 19.11
CA THR A 162 0.22 0.31 19.47
C THR A 162 1.47 0.38 18.59
N THR A 163 1.67 -0.56 17.66
CA THR A 163 2.78 -0.42 16.71
C THR A 163 2.53 0.74 15.76
N THR A 164 3.63 1.30 15.29
CA THR A 164 3.68 2.51 14.51
C THR A 164 4.51 2.30 13.26
N SER A 165 4.58 3.32 12.41
CA SER A 165 5.47 3.33 11.24
C SER A 165 6.96 3.22 11.59
N ALA A 166 7.34 3.34 12.87
CA ALA A 166 8.72 3.28 13.33
C ALA A 166 9.15 1.87 13.81
N ASP A 167 8.23 0.93 13.90
CA ASP A 167 8.49 -0.44 14.37
C ASP A 167 8.68 -1.39 13.18
N GLY A 168 9.59 -2.37 13.31
CA GLY A 168 9.88 -3.35 12.25
C GLY A 168 10.68 -2.82 11.07
N GLU A 169 10.76 -3.60 9.99
CA GLU A 169 11.50 -3.29 8.76
C GLU A 169 10.56 -2.78 7.66
N SER A 170 11.11 -2.06 6.68
CA SER A 170 10.31 -1.41 5.63
C SER A 170 10.51 -2.13 4.30
N ASP A 171 9.45 -2.74 3.77
CA ASP A 171 9.50 -3.42 2.47
C ASP A 171 9.21 -2.46 1.31
N LEU A 172 8.44 -1.40 1.57
CA LEU A 172 8.12 -0.37 0.59
C LEU A 172 8.04 1.00 1.24
N ASP A 173 8.67 1.99 0.63
CA ASP A 173 8.54 3.40 1.00
C ASP A 173 8.49 4.25 -0.28
N ILE A 174 7.29 4.69 -0.65
CA ILE A 174 7.05 5.33 -1.94
C ILE A 174 6.16 6.57 -1.80
N THR A 175 6.50 7.63 -2.55
CA THR A 175 5.75 8.89 -2.54
C THR A 175 5.23 9.22 -3.93
N PHE A 176 3.91 9.34 -4.05
CA PHE A 176 3.20 9.68 -5.27
C PHE A 176 2.91 11.18 -5.35
N PRO A 177 3.20 11.86 -6.47
CA PRO A 177 2.69 13.19 -6.75
C PRO A 177 1.16 13.16 -6.77
N LEU A 178 0.54 14.18 -6.20
CA LEU A 178 -0.91 14.28 -6.03
C LEU A 178 -1.41 15.67 -6.45
N THR A 179 -2.50 15.66 -7.22
CA THR A 179 -3.28 16.84 -7.58
C THR A 179 -4.76 16.56 -7.35
N ILE A 180 -5.44 17.52 -6.72
CA ILE A 180 -6.90 17.58 -6.61
C ILE A 180 -7.37 18.65 -7.60
N GLY A 181 -8.13 18.24 -8.61
CA GLY A 181 -8.76 19.12 -9.59
C GLY A 181 -10.17 19.55 -9.18
N GLU A 182 -10.64 20.66 -9.74
CA GLU A 182 -12.03 21.13 -9.62
C GLU A 182 -13.04 20.15 -10.28
#